data_AF-A0A212T9U2-F1
#
_entry.id   AF-A0A212T9U2-F1
#
_cell.length_a   1.000
_cell.length_b   1.000
_cell.length_c   1.000
_cell.angle_alpha   90.00
_cell.angle_beta   90.00
_cell.angle_gamma   90.00
#
_symmetry.space_group_name_H-M   'P 1'
#
loop_
_entity.id
_entity.type
_entity.pdbx_description
1 polymer ?
#
loop_
_entity_poly.entity_id
_entity_poly.type
_entity_poly.pdbx_seq_one_letter_code
_entity_poly.pdbx_strand_id
1 'polypeptide(L)'
;MDITEALEQSQPGLVARVKDAIHKHKLNQRAEQTYLHWITRFVLFSDLKDPDALANEDRQLFLEYLNDRMRVSRARFNQASQALAFFYEDVLGKTPAGDSGCAAA
;
A
#
# COMPACT_ATOMS: atom_id res chain seq x y z
N MET A 1 -2.61 -8.77 17.73
CA MET A 1 -3.17 -8.49 16.40
C MET A 1 -2.14 -8.94 15.40
N ASP A 2 -2.45 -9.94 14.59
CA ASP A 2 -1.57 -10.35 13.49
C ASP A 2 -1.39 -9.15 12.55
N ILE A 3 -0.21 -8.96 11.96
CA ILE A 3 0.03 -7.84 11.05
C ILE A 3 -0.94 -7.86 9.87
N THR A 4 -1.48 -9.02 9.53
CA THR A 4 -2.44 -9.17 8.43
C THR A 4 -3.90 -9.09 8.87
N GLU A 5 -4.20 -9.12 10.17
CA GLU A 5 -5.56 -9.16 10.70
C GLU A 5 -6.35 -7.90 10.34
N ALA A 6 -5.72 -6.72 10.41
CA ALA A 6 -6.34 -5.46 10.01
C ALA A 6 -6.73 -5.42 8.53
N LEU A 7 -5.98 -6.11 7.66
CA LEU A 7 -6.27 -6.17 6.24
C LEU A 7 -7.52 -7.01 5.98
N GLU A 8 -7.65 -8.16 6.65
CA GLU A 8 -8.86 -8.99 6.56
C GLU A 8 -10.09 -8.33 7.18
N GLN A 9 -9.91 -7.51 8.22
CA GLN A 9 -11.00 -6.74 8.82
C GLN A 9 -11.50 -5.61 7.90
N SER A 10 -10.59 -4.93 7.21
CA SER A 10 -10.93 -3.88 6.24
C SER A 10 -11.64 -4.46 5.01
N GLN A 11 -11.12 -5.57 4.47
CA GLN A 11 -11.79 -6.32 3.41
C GLN A 11 -11.38 -7.81 3.44
N PRO A 12 -12.34 -8.74 3.56
CA PRO A 12 -12.04 -10.17 3.49
C PRO A 12 -11.31 -10.56 2.20
N GLY A 13 -10.22 -11.31 2.32
CA GLY A 13 -9.39 -11.75 1.20
C GLY A 13 -8.33 -10.74 0.73
N LEU A 14 -8.23 -9.56 1.37
CA LEU A 14 -7.24 -8.56 1.01
C LEU A 14 -5.80 -9.07 1.19
N VAL A 15 -5.53 -9.88 2.22
CA VAL A 15 -4.19 -10.44 2.44
C VAL A 15 -3.78 -11.36 1.29
N ALA A 16 -4.72 -12.18 0.80
CA ALA A 16 -4.47 -13.04 -0.34
C ALA A 16 -4.15 -12.22 -1.60
N ARG A 17 -4.93 -11.16 -1.87
CA ARG A 17 -4.68 -10.23 -3.00
C ARG A 17 -3.29 -9.59 -2.92
N VAL A 18 -2.89 -9.11 -1.74
CA VAL A 18 -1.56 -8.51 -1.53
C VAL A 18 -0.45 -9.55 -1.77
N LYS A 19 -0.57 -10.75 -1.20
CA LYS A 19 0.42 -11.82 -1.39
C LYS A 19 0.53 -12.28 -2.84
N ASP A 20 -0.60 -12.41 -3.54
CA ASP A 20 -0.61 -12.76 -4.96
C ASP A 20 0.10 -11.72 -5.82
N ALA A 21 -0.12 -10.43 -5.54
CA ALA A 21 0.60 -9.35 -6.20
C ALA A 21 2.11 -9.40 -5.91
N ILE A 22 2.51 -9.63 -4.65
CA ILE A 22 3.92 -9.76 -4.24
C ILE A 22 4.61 -10.92 -4.98
N HIS A 23 3.93 -12.07 -5.08
CA HIS A 23 4.43 -13.24 -5.81
C HIS A 23 4.57 -12.97 -7.31
N LYS A 24 3.60 -12.26 -7.93
CA LYS A 24 3.69 -11.85 -9.35
C LYS A 24 4.91 -10.97 -9.61
N HIS A 25 5.21 -10.05 -8.69
CA HIS A 25 6.39 -9.18 -8.74
C HIS A 25 7.70 -9.88 -8.34
N LYS A 26 7.66 -11.17 -7.94
CA LYS A 26 8.82 -11.96 -7.51
C LYS A 26 9.65 -11.26 -6.42
N LEU A 27 8.98 -10.52 -5.54
CA LEU A 27 9.63 -9.84 -4.44
C LEU A 27 10.21 -10.86 -3.46
N ASN A 28 11.36 -10.53 -2.86
CA ASN A 28 11.96 -11.38 -1.84
C ASN A 28 11.19 -11.30 -0.51
N GLN A 29 11.42 -12.28 0.36
CA GLN A 29 10.74 -12.38 1.67
C GLN A 29 10.88 -11.10 2.51
N ARG A 30 12.04 -10.42 2.46
CA ARG A 30 12.26 -9.18 3.21
C ARG A 30 11.39 -8.04 2.69
N ALA A 31 11.25 -7.93 1.37
CA ALA A 31 10.38 -6.95 0.72
C ALA A 31 8.91 -7.25 1.02
N GLU A 32 8.50 -8.52 0.96
CA GLU A 32 7.14 -8.95 1.34
C GLU A 32 6.77 -8.48 2.75
N GLN A 33 7.61 -8.81 3.73
CA GLN A 33 7.39 -8.40 5.13
C GLN A 33 7.34 -6.88 5.29
N THR A 34 8.19 -6.17 4.56
CA THR A 34 8.21 -4.71 4.56
C THR A 34 6.92 -4.13 3.99
N TYR A 35 6.42 -4.71 2.89
CA TYR A 35 5.23 -4.22 2.20
C TYR A 35 3.98 -4.49 3.02
N LEU A 36 3.80 -5.73 3.50
CA LEU A 36 2.70 -6.09 4.40
C LEU A 36 2.69 -5.16 5.62
N HIS A 37 3.85 -4.90 6.22
CA HIS A 37 3.95 -4.01 7.37
C HIS A 37 3.47 -2.57 7.10
N TRP A 38 3.87 -1.98 5.97
CA TRP A 38 3.47 -0.61 5.64
C TRP A 38 2.02 -0.51 5.19
N ILE A 39 1.52 -1.49 4.43
CA ILE A 39 0.12 -1.55 3.97
C ILE A 39 -0.82 -1.70 5.17
N THR A 40 -0.51 -2.60 6.10
CA THR A 40 -1.28 -2.75 7.35
C THR A 40 -1.33 -1.45 8.15
N ARG A 41 -0.18 -0.79 8.33
CA ARG A 41 -0.15 0.48 9.08
C ARG A 41 -0.95 1.58 8.41
N PHE A 42 -0.99 1.60 7.09
CA PHE A 42 -1.82 2.53 6.34
C PHE A 42 -3.32 2.25 6.49
N VAL A 43 -3.73 0.98 6.40
CA VAL A 43 -5.13 0.59 6.60
C VAL A 43 -5.59 0.90 8.02
N LEU A 44 -4.75 0.67 9.04
CA LEU A 44 -5.04 1.07 10.42
C LEU A 44 -5.09 2.59 10.60
N PHE A 45 -4.20 3.34 9.96
CA PHE A 45 -4.25 4.81 9.98
C PHE A 45 -5.53 5.35 9.34
N SER A 46 -6.06 4.63 8.36
CA SER A 46 -7.30 4.97 7.65
C SER A 46 -8.55 4.42 8.35
N ASP A 47 -8.45 4.03 9.62
CA ASP A 47 -9.57 3.51 10.44
C ASP A 47 -10.26 2.28 9.81
N LEU A 48 -9.46 1.38 9.23
CA LEU A 48 -9.93 0.15 8.55
C LEU A 48 -10.91 0.41 7.39
N LYS A 49 -10.90 1.63 6.83
CA LYS A 49 -11.71 2.02 5.67
C LYS A 49 -11.62 0.99 4.55
N ASP A 50 -12.74 0.76 3.88
CA ASP A 50 -12.83 -0.14 2.74
C ASP A 50 -11.77 0.23 1.68
N PRO A 51 -10.96 -0.71 1.17
CA PRO A 51 -9.89 -0.42 0.22
C PRO A 51 -10.39 0.19 -1.10
N ASP A 52 -11.63 -0.12 -1.51
CA ASP A 52 -12.25 0.48 -2.69
C ASP A 52 -12.64 1.95 -2.45
N ALA A 53 -12.80 2.37 -1.19
CA ALA A 53 -13.01 3.76 -0.79
C ALA A 53 -11.71 4.54 -0.49
N LEU A 54 -10.54 3.89 -0.45
CA LEU A 54 -9.24 4.57 -0.25
C LEU A 54 -8.87 5.40 -1.48
N ALA A 55 -8.66 6.70 -1.30
CA ALA A 55 -8.31 7.65 -2.35
C ALA A 55 -6.83 8.03 -2.31
N ASN A 56 -6.32 8.73 -3.34
CA ASN A 56 -4.91 9.14 -3.37
C ASN A 56 -4.56 10.13 -2.24
N GLU A 57 -5.55 10.90 -1.79
CA GLU A 57 -5.47 11.82 -0.67
C GLU A 57 -5.19 11.07 0.64
N ASP A 58 -5.83 9.91 0.86
CA ASP A 58 -5.60 9.07 2.04
C ASP A 58 -4.12 8.61 2.10
N ARG A 59 -3.57 8.20 0.96
CA ARG A 59 -2.15 7.84 0.83
C ARG A 59 -1.24 9.02 1.16
N GLN A 60 -1.54 10.21 0.64
CA GLN A 60 -0.74 11.40 0.89
C GLN A 60 -0.75 11.81 2.36
N LEU A 61 -1.92 11.82 2.99
CA LEU A 61 -2.08 12.13 4.42
C LEU A 61 -1.25 11.19 5.30
N PHE A 62 -1.22 9.90 4.97
CA PHE A 62 -0.41 8.96 5.72
C PHE A 62 1.10 9.21 5.54
N LEU A 63 1.56 9.52 4.32
CA LEU A 63 2.97 9.84 4.08
C LEU A 63 3.39 11.13 4.80
N GLU A 64 2.54 12.15 4.81
CA GLU A 64 2.76 13.39 5.58
C GLU A 64 2.83 13.09 7.09
N TYR A 65 1.91 12.27 7.60
CA TYR A 65 1.96 11.79 8.98
C TYR A 65 3.29 11.11 9.34
N LEU A 66 3.83 10.28 8.44
CA LEU A 66 5.11 9.61 8.67
C LEU A 66 6.29 10.59 8.77
N ASN A 67 6.29 11.64 7.96
CA ASN A 67 7.35 12.66 8.00
C ASN A 67 7.19 13.59 9.20
N ASP A 68 6.01 14.17 9.39
CA ASP A 68 5.84 15.30 10.30
C ASP A 68 5.64 14.85 11.74
N ARG A 69 4.85 13.78 11.92
CA ARG A 69 4.47 13.27 13.24
C ARG A 69 5.40 12.17 13.70
N MET A 70 5.65 11.16 12.86
CA MET A 70 6.50 10.03 13.22
C MET A 70 7.99 10.28 12.98
N ARG A 71 8.35 11.31 12.19
CA ARG A 71 9.73 11.70 11.88
C ARG A 71 10.60 10.51 11.46
N VAL A 72 10.05 9.66 10.60
CA VAL A 72 10.77 8.46 10.14
C VAL A 72 12.00 8.85 9.31
N SER A 73 13.01 7.96 9.26
CA SER A 73 14.17 8.20 8.41
C SER A 73 13.78 8.16 6.93
N ARG A 74 14.54 8.85 6.07
CA ARG A 74 14.33 8.85 4.61
C ARG A 74 14.23 7.45 4.02
N ALA A 75 15.02 6.50 4.51
CA ALA A 75 14.95 5.10 4.07
C ALA A 75 13.61 4.44 4.42
N ARG A 76 13.08 4.67 5.63
CA ARG A 76 11.77 4.15 6.06
C ARG A 76 10.62 4.83 5.30
N PHE A 77 10.71 6.14 5.07
CA PHE A 77 9.76 6.86 4.23
C PHE A 77 9.71 6.27 2.81
N ASN A 78 10.87 6.05 2.19
CA ASN A 78 10.94 5.46 0.85
C ASN A 78 10.34 4.06 0.80
N GLN A 79 10.54 3.23 1.84
CA GLN A 79 9.91 1.92 1.93
C GLN A 79 8.38 2.02 2.02
N ALA A 80 7.87 2.95 2.84
CA ALA A 80 6.44 3.20 2.94
C ALA A 80 5.85 3.65 1.61
N SER A 81 6.47 4.65 0.98
CA SER A 81 6.01 5.20 -0.30
C SER A 81 5.96 4.14 -1.41
N GLN A 82 6.97 3.28 -1.50
CA GLN A 82 6.99 2.18 -2.47
C GLN A 82 5.91 1.13 -2.18
N ALA A 83 5.74 0.74 -0.91
CA ALA A 83 4.71 -0.22 -0.53
C ALA A 83 3.29 0.29 -0.83
N LEU A 84 3.04 1.60 -0.63
CA LEU A 84 1.74 2.21 -0.92
C LEU A 84 1.50 2.41 -2.41
N ALA A 85 2.54 2.76 -3.19
CA ALA A 85 2.42 2.80 -4.65
C ALA A 85 2.00 1.42 -5.18
N PHE A 86 2.74 0.38 -4.79
CA PHE A 86 2.42 -1.01 -5.11
C PHE A 86 0.99 -1.41 -4.68
N PHE A 87 0.56 -1.01 -3.48
CA PHE A 87 -0.78 -1.34 -3.00
C PHE A 87 -1.87 -0.73 -3.89
N TYR A 88 -1.76 0.55 -4.22
CA TYR A 88 -2.76 1.21 -5.07
C TYR A 88 -2.76 0.66 -6.50
N GLU A 89 -1.58 0.49 -7.09
CA GLU A 89 -1.42 0.13 -8.50
C GLU A 89 -1.68 -1.37 -8.74
N ASP A 90 -1.04 -2.24 -7.96
CA ASP A 90 -1.02 -3.68 -8.21
C ASP A 90 -2.07 -4.48 -7.42
N VAL A 91 -2.55 -3.96 -6.29
CA VAL A 91 -3.55 -4.65 -5.45
C VAL A 91 -4.94 -4.08 -5.66
N LEU A 92 -5.08 -2.74 -5.63
CA LEU A 92 -6.37 -2.06 -5.80
C LEU A 92 -6.71 -1.76 -7.26
N GLY A 93 -5.75 -1.82 -8.18
CA GLY A 93 -5.96 -1.45 -9.58
C GLY A 93 -6.26 0.03 -9.79
N LYS A 94 -5.90 0.87 -8.82
CA LYS A 94 -6.07 2.32 -8.82
C LYS A 94 -4.81 2.97 -9.36
N THR A 95 -4.60 2.86 -10.67
CA THR A 95 -3.59 3.67 -11.37
C THR A 95 -4.04 5.13 -11.32
N PRO A 96 -3.17 6.10 -11.02
CA PRO A 96 -3.52 7.51 -11.20
C PRO A 96 -3.90 7.69 -12.68
N ALA A 97 -5.19 7.92 -12.94
CA ALA A 97 -5.70 8.15 -14.28
C ALA A 97 -5.04 9.42 -14.82
N GLY A 98 -3.98 9.19 -15.58
CA GLY A 98 -3.05 10.21 -16.05
C GLY A 98 -2.03 9.63 -17.02
N ASP A 99 -2.44 8.71 -17.90
CA ASP A 99 -2.17 8.92 -19.33
C ASP A 99 -3.13 8.11 -20.21
N SER A 100 -3.67 8.81 -21.21
CA SER A 100 -4.38 8.21 -22.33
C SER A 100 -3.40 7.41 -23.18
N GLY A 101 -3.87 6.42 -23.92
CA GLY A 101 -3.01 5.71 -24.86
C GLY A 101 -2.32 6.63 -25.86
N CYS A 102 -1.02 6.42 -26.08
CA CYS A 102 -0.31 6.50 -27.37
C CYS A 102 1.21 6.49 -27.13
N ALA A 103 1.89 5.42 -27.56
CA ALA A 103 3.29 5.33 -28.05
C ALA A 103 3.80 3.88 -27.80
N ALA A 104 4.43 3.17 -28.73
CA ALA A 104 4.71 3.37 -30.14
C ALA A 104 5.02 1.99 -30.76
N ALA A 105 5.03 1.97 -32.10
CA ALA A 105 5.33 0.86 -33.00
C ALA A 105 6.70 0.19 -32.79
#